data_AF-G8EWL1-F1
#
_entry.id   AF-G8EWL1-F1
#
_cell.length_a   1.000
_cell.length_b   1.000
_cell.length_c   1.000
_cell.angle_alpha   90.00
_cell.angle_beta   90.00
_cell.angle_gamma   90.00
#
_symmetry.space_group_name_H-M   'P 1'
#
loop_
_entity.id
_entity.type
_entity.pdbx_description
1 polymer ?
#
loop_
_entity_poly.entity_id
_entity_poly.type
_entity_poly.pdbx_seq_one_letter_code
_entity_poly.pdbx_strand_id
1 'polypeptide(L)'
;TNCYTGNTWDADLCPDGVTCAANCAIDGADYEGTYGITASDTSLEIKFVTDGAYSTNIGSRVYLMADDDNYQMFNLKNQEFTFDVDVSNLPCGLNGALYFVAMSQDGGLSEYSGNKAGAKYGTGYCDSQCPRDMKFINGEANSDNWTASATDSNAGTGTYGTCCDEMDIWEA
;
A
#
# COMPACT_ATOMS: atom_id res chain seq x y z
N THR A 1 9.68 -3.82 18.89
CA THR A 1 9.02 -2.55 19.22
C THR A 1 8.49 -1.96 17.94
N ASN A 2 7.29 -1.40 17.95
CA ASN A 2 6.68 -0.88 16.73
C ASN A 2 7.12 0.56 16.52
N CYS A 3 7.52 0.90 15.29
CA CYS A 3 7.69 2.30 14.90
C CYS A 3 6.36 3.01 14.68
N TYR A 4 5.31 2.27 14.32
CA TYR A 4 3.97 2.79 14.09
C TYR A 4 2.95 1.84 14.70
N THR A 5 2.05 2.35 15.54
CA THR A 5 0.96 1.57 16.16
C THR A 5 -0.31 2.39 16.21
N GLY A 6 -1.45 1.77 15.88
CA GLY A 6 -2.71 2.49 15.70
C GLY A 6 -2.52 3.52 14.59
N ASN A 7 -2.59 4.80 14.94
CA ASN A 7 -2.40 5.90 14.00
C ASN A 7 -1.27 6.86 14.36
N THR A 8 -0.26 6.39 15.10
CA THR A 8 0.86 7.23 15.59
C THR A 8 2.21 6.56 15.41
N TRP A 9 3.23 7.38 15.14
CA TRP A 9 4.63 6.98 15.17
C TRP A 9 5.21 7.05 16.59
N ASP A 10 6.14 6.17 16.91
CA ASP A 10 6.94 6.23 18.13
C ASP A 10 7.98 7.34 18.03
N ALA A 11 7.88 8.36 18.87
CA ALA A 11 8.72 9.56 18.77
C ALA A 11 10.20 9.33 19.12
N ASP A 12 10.53 8.28 19.88
CA ASP A 12 11.91 7.96 20.22
C ASP A 12 12.60 7.25 19.05
N LEU A 13 11.86 6.39 18.34
CA LEU A 13 12.35 5.70 17.14
C LEU A 13 12.31 6.59 15.90
N CYS A 14 11.34 7.51 15.82
CA CYS A 14 11.04 8.33 14.67
C CYS A 14 11.04 9.84 15.00
N PRO A 15 12.20 10.41 15.39
CA PRO A 15 12.33 11.85 15.64
C PRO A 15 12.27 12.69 14.35
N ASP A 16 12.61 12.08 13.21
CA ASP A 16 12.52 12.65 11.86
C ASP A 16 12.39 11.52 10.82
N GLY A 17 11.95 11.84 9.60
CA GLY A 17 11.67 10.85 8.55
C GLY A 17 12.85 9.97 8.13
N VAL A 18 14.06 10.55 8.04
CA VAL A 18 15.28 9.82 7.63
C VAL A 18 15.72 8.86 8.72
N THR A 19 15.81 9.35 9.95
CA THR A 19 16.17 8.54 11.13
C THR A 19 15.16 7.42 11.35
N CYS A 20 13.86 7.72 11.22
CA CYS A 20 12.80 6.73 11.32
C CYS A 20 12.95 5.62 10.27
N ALA A 21 13.15 5.96 8.99
CA ALA A 21 13.36 4.95 7.95
C ALA A 21 14.60 4.07 8.19
N ALA A 22 15.66 4.62 8.80
CA ALA A 22 16.84 3.85 9.16
C ALA A 22 16.65 2.93 10.38
N ASN A 23 15.79 3.34 11.33
CA ASN A 23 15.52 2.61 12.56
C ASN A 23 14.41 1.55 12.42
N CYS A 24 13.60 1.66 11.38
CA CYS A 24 12.37 0.90 11.20
C CYS A 24 12.46 -0.05 10.00
N ALA A 25 11.59 -1.05 10.00
CA ALA A 25 11.41 -1.96 8.88
C ALA A 25 9.92 -2.27 8.69
N ILE A 26 9.57 -2.62 7.46
CA ILE A 26 8.34 -3.32 7.13
C ILE A 26 8.68 -4.81 6.98
N ASP A 27 7.78 -5.68 7.43
CA ASP A 27 8.01 -7.14 7.49
C ASP A 27 7.07 -7.88 6.53
N GLY A 28 7.20 -9.21 6.46
CA GLY A 28 6.33 -10.06 5.69
C GLY A 28 4.87 -9.99 6.12
N ALA A 29 3.98 -10.42 5.23
CA ALA A 29 2.54 -10.42 5.44
C ALA A 29 1.99 -11.85 5.52
N ASP A 30 1.18 -12.12 6.54
CA ASP A 30 0.29 -13.29 6.57
C ASP A 30 -0.99 -12.97 5.78
N TYR A 31 -0.94 -13.21 4.47
CA TYR A 31 -2.00 -12.85 3.53
C TYR A 31 -3.37 -13.42 3.92
N GLU A 32 -3.45 -14.71 4.23
CA GLU A 32 -4.73 -15.36 4.51
C GLU A 32 -5.21 -15.07 5.94
N GLY A 33 -4.35 -15.27 6.94
CA GLY A 33 -4.76 -15.21 8.35
C GLY A 33 -4.97 -13.79 8.88
N THR A 34 -4.20 -12.82 8.38
CA THR A 34 -4.27 -11.42 8.85
C THR A 34 -5.05 -10.54 7.87
N TYR A 35 -4.84 -10.70 6.57
CA TYR A 35 -5.42 -9.80 5.57
C TYR A 35 -6.66 -10.37 4.85
N GLY A 36 -6.91 -11.68 4.94
CA GLY A 36 -8.03 -12.33 4.24
C GLY A 36 -7.89 -12.26 2.72
N ILE A 37 -6.64 -12.33 2.24
CA ILE A 37 -6.30 -12.37 0.82
C ILE A 37 -5.94 -13.81 0.46
N THR A 38 -6.62 -14.35 -0.55
CA THR A 38 -6.35 -15.70 -1.06
C THR A 38 -6.27 -15.67 -2.58
N ALA A 39 -5.40 -16.51 -3.15
CA ALA A 39 -5.28 -16.68 -4.59
C ALA A 39 -5.37 -18.16 -4.97
N SER A 40 -6.01 -18.44 -6.09
CA SER A 40 -6.09 -19.77 -6.70
C SER A 40 -6.06 -19.64 -8.21
N ASP A 41 -5.07 -20.25 -8.85
CA ASP A 41 -4.80 -20.16 -10.30
C ASP A 41 -4.79 -18.70 -10.82
N THR A 42 -5.89 -18.26 -11.43
CA THR A 42 -6.08 -16.92 -12.01
C THR A 42 -7.03 -16.03 -11.21
N SER A 43 -7.48 -16.48 -10.04
CA SER A 43 -8.40 -15.74 -9.16
C SER A 43 -7.68 -15.17 -7.94
N LEU A 44 -8.10 -13.97 -7.53
CA LEU A 44 -7.69 -13.28 -6.32
C LEU A 44 -8.95 -12.86 -5.57
N GLU A 45 -9.09 -13.29 -4.33
CA GLU A 45 -10.15 -12.86 -3.43
C GLU A 45 -9.56 -11.94 -2.35
N ILE A 46 -10.22 -10.81 -2.12
CA ILE A 46 -9.87 -9.84 -1.10
C ILE A 46 -11.08 -9.61 -0.19
N LYS A 47 -10.94 -9.95 1.10
CA LYS A 47 -11.96 -9.65 2.10
C LYS A 47 -11.85 -8.21 2.59
N PHE A 48 -13.01 -7.62 2.91
CA PHE A 48 -13.04 -6.27 3.47
C PHE A 48 -12.62 -6.23 4.94
N VAL A 49 -13.11 -7.15 5.78
CA VAL A 49 -12.75 -7.22 7.21
C VAL A 49 -12.23 -8.61 7.53
N THR A 50 -11.07 -8.66 8.18
CA THR A 50 -10.45 -9.90 8.65
C THR A 50 -10.09 -9.75 10.13
N ASP A 51 -10.79 -10.50 10.98
CA ASP A 51 -10.54 -10.53 12.42
C ASP A 51 -9.48 -11.60 12.76
N GLY A 52 -8.30 -11.14 13.19
CA GLY A 52 -7.24 -11.98 13.72
C GLY A 52 -7.30 -12.12 15.25
N ALA A 53 -6.35 -12.87 15.82
CA ALA A 53 -6.30 -13.10 17.27
C ALA A 53 -6.03 -11.83 18.09
N TYR A 54 -5.36 -10.83 17.51
CA TYR A 54 -4.86 -9.63 18.21
C TYR A 54 -5.18 -8.31 17.51
N SER A 55 -5.76 -8.36 16.30
CA SER A 55 -6.02 -7.19 15.46
C SER A 55 -7.12 -7.48 14.45
N THR A 56 -7.79 -6.43 14.00
CA THR A 56 -8.74 -6.48 12.87
C THR A 56 -8.15 -5.69 11.71
N ASN A 57 -8.04 -6.31 10.54
CA ASN A 57 -7.63 -5.66 9.30
C ASN A 57 -8.86 -5.16 8.52
N ILE A 58 -8.74 -3.98 7.89
CA ILE A 58 -9.78 -3.35 7.07
C ILE A 58 -9.21 -3.05 5.67
N GLY A 59 -9.76 -3.67 4.65
CA GLY A 59 -9.36 -3.53 3.25
C GLY A 59 -7.96 -4.07 2.96
N SER A 60 -7.55 -3.95 1.71
CA SER A 60 -6.17 -4.18 1.30
C SER A 60 -5.90 -3.52 -0.06
N ARG A 61 -4.62 -3.34 -0.37
CA ARG A 61 -4.14 -2.96 -1.70
C ARG A 61 -2.97 -3.87 -2.04
N VAL A 62 -3.00 -4.48 -3.22
CA VAL A 62 -1.98 -5.41 -3.68
C VAL A 62 -1.54 -5.08 -5.11
N TYR A 63 -0.34 -5.50 -5.45
CA TYR A 63 0.26 -5.27 -6.77
C TYR A 63 0.57 -6.60 -7.43
N LEU A 64 0.42 -6.67 -8.75
CA LEU A 64 0.86 -7.84 -9.51
C LEU A 64 2.40 -7.81 -9.63
N MET A 65 3.03 -8.93 -9.32
CA MET A 65 4.49 -9.09 -9.35
C MET A 65 4.94 -9.78 -10.64
N ALA A 66 6.05 -9.32 -11.23
CA ALA A 66 6.72 -10.02 -12.33
C ALA A 66 7.65 -11.12 -11.80
N ASP A 67 8.31 -10.83 -10.68
CA ASP A 67 9.20 -11.71 -9.93
C ASP A 67 9.25 -11.26 -8.46
N ASP A 68 10.10 -11.86 -7.65
CA ASP A 68 10.20 -11.57 -6.21
C ASP A 68 10.55 -10.11 -5.88
N ASP A 69 11.19 -9.38 -6.80
CA ASP A 69 11.78 -8.06 -6.53
C ASP A 69 11.19 -6.94 -7.41
N ASN A 70 10.30 -7.26 -8.36
CA ASN A 70 9.77 -6.30 -9.34
C ASN A 70 8.27 -6.45 -9.57
N TYR A 71 7.58 -5.32 -9.71
CA TYR A 71 6.20 -5.28 -10.18
C TYR A 71 6.09 -5.69 -11.66
N GLN A 72 4.94 -6.26 -12.01
CA GLN A 72 4.57 -6.47 -13.40
C GLN A 72 4.15 -5.15 -14.03
N MET A 73 4.95 -4.68 -14.99
CA MET A 73 4.69 -3.44 -15.72
C MET A 73 3.80 -3.69 -16.95
N PHE A 74 2.93 -2.74 -17.24
CA PHE A 74 2.02 -2.80 -18.39
C PHE A 74 2.15 -1.56 -19.27
N ASN A 75 2.25 -1.78 -20.59
CA ASN A 75 2.22 -0.73 -21.59
C ASN A 75 0.86 -0.75 -22.31
N LEU A 76 -0.13 -0.05 -21.75
CA LEU A 76 -1.54 -0.18 -22.16
C LEU A 76 -1.89 0.49 -23.49
N LYS A 77 -1.07 1.43 -23.97
CA LYS A 77 -1.37 2.17 -25.20
C LYS A 77 -1.47 1.22 -26.40
N ASN A 78 -2.61 1.27 -27.09
CA ASN A 78 -2.92 0.42 -28.24
C ASN A 78 -2.92 -1.09 -27.89
N GLN A 79 -3.31 -1.43 -26.66
CA GLN A 79 -3.54 -2.79 -26.18
C GLN A 79 -4.97 -2.92 -25.63
N GLU A 80 -5.41 -4.15 -25.41
CA GLU A 80 -6.65 -4.48 -24.70
C GLU A 80 -6.31 -5.10 -23.35
N PHE A 81 -6.99 -4.68 -22.29
CA PHE A 81 -6.91 -5.28 -20.96
C PHE A 81 -8.30 -5.76 -20.57
N THR A 82 -8.42 -6.98 -20.05
CA THR A 82 -9.69 -7.60 -19.68
C THR A 82 -9.50 -8.46 -18.45
N PHE A 83 -10.52 -8.50 -17.60
CA PHE A 83 -10.58 -9.30 -16.39
C PHE A 83 -12.04 -9.63 -16.07
N ASP A 84 -12.25 -10.73 -15.34
CA ASP A 84 -13.55 -11.07 -14.76
C ASP A 84 -13.58 -10.58 -13.31
N VAL A 85 -14.75 -10.13 -12.84
CA VAL A 85 -14.94 -9.64 -11.48
C VAL A 85 -16.30 -10.06 -10.92
N ASP A 86 -16.30 -10.49 -9.65
CA ASP A 86 -17.52 -10.76 -8.89
C ASP A 86 -17.66 -9.73 -7.76
N VAL A 87 -18.60 -8.81 -7.92
CA VAL A 87 -18.95 -7.78 -6.92
C VAL A 87 -20.26 -8.11 -6.18
N SER A 88 -20.77 -9.34 -6.29
CA SER A 88 -22.06 -9.73 -5.71
C SER A 88 -22.13 -9.55 -4.18
N ASN A 89 -20.97 -9.56 -3.51
CA ASN A 89 -20.83 -9.36 -2.07
C ASN A 89 -20.24 -7.99 -1.70
N LEU A 90 -20.27 -7.01 -2.61
CA LEU A 90 -19.76 -5.65 -2.37
C LEU A 90 -20.93 -4.67 -2.19
N PRO A 91 -21.39 -4.42 -0.96
CA PRO A 91 -22.50 -3.51 -0.70
C PRO A 91 -22.12 -2.04 -0.88
N CYS A 92 -23.14 -1.17 -0.89
CA CYS A 92 -22.97 0.28 -0.96
C CYS A 92 -21.95 0.82 0.05
N GLY A 93 -21.08 1.71 -0.41
CA GLY A 93 -20.05 2.36 0.42
C GLY A 93 -18.70 1.65 0.44
N LEU A 94 -18.59 0.49 -0.22
CA LEU A 94 -17.31 -0.14 -0.55
C LEU A 94 -16.93 0.19 -1.99
N ASN A 95 -15.65 -0.03 -2.30
CA ASN A 95 -15.11 0.07 -3.65
C ASN A 95 -14.15 -1.10 -3.87
N GLY A 96 -14.47 -1.95 -4.84
CA GLY A 96 -13.55 -2.94 -5.38
C GLY A 96 -12.84 -2.33 -6.58
N ALA A 97 -11.56 -2.01 -6.44
CA ALA A 97 -10.82 -1.27 -7.45
C ALA A 97 -9.78 -2.12 -8.19
N LEU A 98 -9.73 -1.97 -9.51
CA LEU A 98 -8.64 -2.41 -10.37
C LEU A 98 -8.22 -1.23 -11.24
N TYR A 99 -6.98 -0.79 -11.06
CA TYR A 99 -6.46 0.42 -11.67
C TYR A 99 -4.95 0.31 -11.91
N PHE A 100 -4.42 1.25 -12.69
CA PHE A 100 -3.00 1.35 -12.99
C PHE A 100 -2.46 2.69 -12.51
N VAL A 101 -1.27 2.66 -11.91
CA VAL A 101 -0.54 3.85 -11.48
C VAL A 101 0.89 3.80 -12.01
N ALA A 102 1.48 4.97 -12.28
CA ALA A 102 2.84 5.09 -12.82
C ALA A 102 3.94 4.96 -11.74
N MET A 103 3.90 3.87 -10.96
CA MET A 103 4.93 3.52 -9.97
C MET A 103 6.22 3.00 -10.65
N SER A 104 7.36 3.17 -9.99
CA SER A 104 8.63 2.55 -10.40
C SER A 104 8.56 1.02 -10.27
N GLN A 105 9.12 0.30 -11.24
CA GLN A 105 9.07 -1.17 -11.30
C GLN A 105 9.64 -1.86 -10.05
N ASP A 106 10.68 -1.28 -9.45
CA ASP A 106 11.36 -1.79 -8.26
C ASP A 106 10.81 -1.17 -6.96
N GLY A 107 9.66 -0.47 -7.02
CA GLY A 107 9.08 0.24 -5.89
C GLY A 107 9.90 1.44 -5.41
N GLY A 108 10.79 1.97 -6.26
CA GLY A 108 11.67 3.10 -5.96
C GLY A 108 12.99 2.70 -5.29
N LEU A 109 13.34 1.41 -5.29
CA LEU A 109 14.54 0.88 -4.65
C LEU A 109 15.84 1.49 -5.22
N SER A 110 15.92 1.65 -6.54
CA SER A 110 17.08 2.22 -7.23
C SER A 110 17.16 3.74 -7.11
N GLU A 111 16.03 4.42 -7.00
CA GLU A 111 15.94 5.89 -6.94
C GLU A 111 16.22 6.42 -5.52
N TYR A 112 15.69 5.73 -4.51
CA TYR A 112 15.70 6.21 -3.13
C TYR A 112 16.59 5.33 -2.25
N SER A 113 17.79 5.81 -1.95
CA SER A 113 18.76 5.02 -1.18
C SER A 113 18.29 4.58 0.22
N GLY A 114 17.33 5.30 0.82
CA GLY A 114 16.69 4.93 2.09
C GLY A 114 15.65 3.81 1.95
N ASN A 115 15.10 3.59 0.76
CA ASN A 115 14.28 2.43 0.48
C ASN A 115 15.19 1.20 0.32
N LYS A 116 15.08 0.25 1.24
CA LYS A 116 15.76 -1.06 1.17
C LYS A 116 14.81 -2.24 1.01
N ALA A 117 13.51 -1.98 0.92
CA ALA A 117 12.48 -3.00 0.86
C ALA A 117 12.00 -3.23 -0.57
N GLY A 118 11.73 -2.16 -1.33
CA GLY A 118 11.38 -2.23 -2.75
C GLY A 118 10.04 -2.90 -3.03
N ALA A 119 9.82 -3.25 -4.31
CA ALA A 119 8.55 -3.82 -4.79
C ALA A 119 8.15 -5.12 -4.06
N LYS A 120 9.14 -5.92 -3.62
CA LYS A 120 8.92 -7.12 -2.82
C LYS A 120 8.03 -6.91 -1.60
N TYR A 121 8.12 -5.72 -0.99
CA TYR A 121 7.35 -5.32 0.18
C TYR A 121 6.32 -4.23 -0.14
N GLY A 122 5.96 -4.04 -1.41
CA GLY A 122 4.87 -3.15 -1.79
C GLY A 122 5.19 -1.65 -1.66
N THR A 123 6.45 -1.23 -1.71
CA THR A 123 6.81 0.20 -1.58
C THR A 123 6.56 1.01 -2.85
N GLY A 124 6.54 2.33 -2.70
CA GLY A 124 6.57 3.27 -3.83
C GLY A 124 5.20 3.64 -4.39
N TYR A 125 4.12 3.38 -3.66
CA TYR A 125 2.77 3.78 -4.07
C TYR A 125 2.68 5.28 -4.35
N CYS A 126 1.91 5.62 -5.37
CA CYS A 126 1.52 6.95 -5.78
C CYS A 126 0.21 6.82 -6.56
N ASP A 127 -0.58 7.89 -6.61
CA ASP A 127 -1.77 7.98 -7.46
C ASP A 127 -2.09 9.46 -7.78
N SER A 128 -3.23 9.72 -8.43
CA SER A 128 -3.62 11.08 -8.84
C SER A 128 -4.07 11.98 -7.68
N GLN A 129 -4.33 11.40 -6.50
CA GLN A 129 -4.79 12.09 -5.30
C GLN A 129 -3.63 12.64 -4.45
N CYS A 130 -2.39 12.29 -4.79
CA CYS A 130 -1.21 12.65 -4.02
C CYS A 130 -1.31 12.26 -2.53
N PRO A 131 -1.63 11.01 -2.19
CA PRO A 131 -1.95 10.55 -0.84
C PRO A 131 -0.84 10.89 0.16
N ARG A 132 -1.25 11.47 1.29
CA ARG A 132 -0.36 11.88 2.38
C ARG A 132 -0.36 10.90 3.55
N ASP A 133 -1.18 9.87 3.49
CA ASP A 133 -1.28 8.78 4.46
C ASP A 133 -0.26 7.66 4.23
N MET A 134 0.46 7.70 3.10
CA MET A 134 1.59 6.81 2.86
C MET A 134 2.67 7.02 3.91
N LYS A 135 2.96 5.95 4.65
CA LYS A 135 3.89 5.94 5.79
C LYS A 135 5.36 6.06 5.37
N PHE A 136 5.69 5.63 4.16
CA PHE A 136 7.03 5.79 3.59
C PHE A 136 6.91 6.35 2.18
N ILE A 137 7.62 7.44 1.91
CA ILE A 137 7.67 8.13 0.61
C ILE A 137 9.13 8.46 0.33
N ASN A 138 9.60 8.21 -0.89
CA ASN A 138 10.97 8.50 -1.33
C ASN A 138 12.08 7.92 -0.44
N GLY A 139 11.83 6.75 0.16
CA GLY A 139 12.79 6.07 1.05
C GLY A 139 12.92 6.69 2.45
N GLU A 140 12.04 7.62 2.81
CA GLU A 140 11.96 8.22 4.14
C GLU A 140 10.60 7.89 4.78
N ALA A 141 10.53 7.86 6.11
CA ALA A 141 9.26 7.75 6.80
C ALA A 141 8.54 9.10 6.75
N ASN A 142 7.24 9.10 6.49
CA ASN A 142 6.42 10.32 6.47
C ASN A 142 6.00 10.73 7.89
N SER A 143 6.89 10.64 8.88
CA SER A 143 6.60 10.87 10.29
C SER A 143 6.50 12.35 10.66
N ASP A 144 7.12 13.23 9.87
CA ASP A 144 7.16 14.66 10.16
C ASP A 144 5.77 15.28 10.03
N ASN A 145 5.36 16.04 11.06
CA ASN A 145 4.03 16.64 11.19
C ASN A 145 2.87 15.65 11.03
N TRP A 146 3.08 14.39 11.44
CA TRP A 146 2.05 13.37 11.36
C TRP A 146 0.81 13.73 12.19
N THR A 147 -0.34 13.76 11.53
CA THR A 147 -1.64 14.01 12.16
C THR A 147 -2.50 12.75 12.08
N ALA A 148 -2.81 12.17 13.24
CA ALA A 148 -3.70 11.01 13.35
C ALA A 148 -5.10 11.34 12.81
N SER A 149 -5.69 10.40 12.06
CA SER A 149 -7.07 10.55 11.57
C SER A 149 -8.07 10.51 12.72
N ALA A 150 -9.09 11.36 12.65
CA ALA A 150 -10.20 11.37 13.60
C ALA A 150 -11.23 10.26 13.34
N THR A 151 -11.23 9.68 12.14
CA THR A 151 -12.24 8.71 11.69
C THR A 151 -11.64 7.36 11.31
N ASP A 152 -10.32 7.23 11.31
CA ASP A 152 -9.61 5.99 11.05
C ASP A 152 -8.53 5.77 12.13
N SER A 153 -8.69 4.69 12.92
CA SER A 153 -7.78 4.33 14.00
C SER A 153 -6.40 3.86 13.54
N ASN A 154 -6.23 3.56 12.24
CA ASN A 154 -5.02 2.98 11.66
C ASN A 154 -4.28 3.94 10.71
N ALA A 155 -4.90 5.08 10.39
CA ALA A 155 -4.38 6.04 9.41
C ALA A 155 -4.16 7.44 10.01
N GLY A 156 -3.37 8.21 9.29
CA GLY A 156 -3.07 9.61 9.56
C GLY A 156 -2.45 10.22 8.31
N THR A 157 -1.96 11.45 8.41
CA THR A 157 -1.29 12.10 7.27
C THR A 157 -0.01 12.77 7.72
N GLY A 158 1.06 12.58 6.96
CA GLY A 158 2.36 13.21 7.19
C GLY A 158 2.53 14.49 6.39
N THR A 159 3.74 15.03 6.39
CA THR A 159 4.10 16.24 5.63
C THR A 159 3.94 16.01 4.13
N TYR A 160 4.45 14.90 3.60
CA TYR A 160 4.55 14.63 2.17
C TYR A 160 3.33 13.91 1.62
N GLY A 161 3.11 14.06 0.32
CA GLY A 161 2.22 13.23 -0.50
C GLY A 161 2.99 12.67 -1.69
N THR A 162 2.47 11.60 -2.30
CA THR A 162 3.13 10.87 -3.39
C THR A 162 2.23 10.80 -4.61
N CYS A 163 2.64 11.43 -5.73
CA CYS A 163 1.79 11.69 -6.89
C CYS A 163 2.29 10.96 -8.13
N CYS A 164 1.39 10.41 -8.94
CA CYS A 164 1.69 9.96 -10.31
C CYS A 164 0.43 9.85 -11.16
N ASP A 165 0.61 9.55 -12.45
CA ASP A 165 -0.51 9.29 -13.35
C ASP A 165 -1.28 8.04 -12.91
N GLU A 166 -2.61 8.10 -13.02
CA GLU A 166 -3.55 7.04 -12.63
C GLU A 166 -4.55 6.79 -13.76
N MET A 167 -4.86 5.51 -13.98
CA MET A 167 -5.91 5.05 -14.89
C MET A 167 -6.80 4.06 -14.15
N ASP A 168 -7.95 4.55 -13.71
CA ASP A 168 -8.99 3.75 -13.07
C ASP A 168 -9.76 2.94 -14.12
N ILE A 169 -9.41 1.66 -14.26
CA ILE A 169 -10.11 0.74 -15.17
C ILE A 169 -11.47 0.36 -14.58
N TRP A 170 -11.50 0.15 -13.26
CA TRP A 170 -12.68 -0.29 -12.55
C TRP A 170 -12.66 0.19 -11.10
N GLU A 171 -13.73 0.90 -10.73
CA GLU A 171 -14.12 1.21 -9.36
C GLU A 171 -15.62 0.96 -9.27
N ALA A 172 -16.05 0.04 -8.40
CA ALA A 172 -17.46 -0.35 -8.27
C ALA A 172 -17.83 -0.86 -6.89
#